data_AF-A0A364GXK8-F1
#
_entry.id   AF-A0A364GXK8-F1
#
_cell.length_a   1.000
_cell.length_b   1.000
_cell.length_c   1.000
_cell.angle_alpha   90.00
_cell.angle_beta   90.00
_cell.angle_gamma   90.00
#
_symmetry.space_group_name_H-M   'P 1'
#
loop_
_entity.id
_entity.type
_entity.pdbx_description
1 polymer ?
#
loop_
_entity_poly.entity_id
_entity_poly.type
_entity_poly.pdbx_seq_one_letter_code
_entity_poly.pdbx_strand_id
1 'polypeptide(L)'
;MLKHGLAVLLASVVLAAHAQSPAPAVVAWEIQVVRDGQTIDTFQQNTTVGQSRTDTHRYPAAVPVGCGNAARVVPTERSRSVTVAPLAVDANANTVSLGLDVQETLDDENATRGDPCVPASPRQIVASHPGLSVGGEAWTDWTLVEQHPHLVYRVRAHVAKD
;
A
#
# COMPACT_ATOMS: atom_id res chain seq x y z
N MET A 1 64.72 55.59 -18.11
CA MET A 1 63.54 55.03 -18.78
C MET A 1 63.12 53.78 -18.02
N LEU A 2 61.93 53.83 -17.41
CA LEU A 2 61.37 52.85 -16.47
C LEU A 2 60.60 51.77 -17.25
N LYS A 3 60.78 50.48 -16.94
CA LYS A 3 59.87 49.41 -17.39
C LYS A 3 59.67 48.39 -16.26
N HIS A 4 58.60 48.56 -15.50
CA HIS A 4 58.08 47.55 -14.58
C HIS A 4 56.93 46.83 -15.29
N GLY A 5 57.09 45.52 -15.53
CA GLY A 5 56.04 44.67 -16.05
C GLY A 5 55.12 44.22 -14.91
N LEU A 6 53.83 44.52 -15.02
CA LEU A 6 52.79 44.08 -14.09
C LEU A 6 52.28 42.70 -14.53
N ALA A 7 52.48 41.67 -13.72
CA ALA A 7 51.85 40.37 -13.92
C ALA A 7 50.50 40.35 -13.19
N VAL A 8 49.40 40.14 -13.92
CA VAL A 8 48.05 39.99 -13.36
C VAL A 8 47.79 38.50 -13.14
N LEU A 9 47.67 38.10 -11.87
CA LEU A 9 47.23 36.77 -11.45
C LEU A 9 45.70 36.77 -11.36
N LEU A 10 45.03 36.04 -12.26
CA LEU A 10 43.60 35.77 -12.21
C LEU A 10 43.35 34.59 -11.26
N ALA A 11 42.86 34.89 -10.06
CA ALA A 11 42.41 33.88 -9.11
C ALA A 11 40.94 33.52 -9.43
N SER A 12 40.73 32.34 -10.03
CA SER A 12 39.40 31.77 -10.27
C SER A 12 38.85 31.20 -8.96
N VAL A 13 37.85 31.87 -8.37
CA VAL A 13 37.11 31.36 -7.21
C VAL A 13 36.04 30.39 -7.71
N VAL A 14 36.21 29.09 -7.45
CA VAL A 14 35.16 28.09 -7.73
C VAL A 14 34.18 28.12 -6.56
N LEU A 15 33.00 28.73 -6.75
CA LEU A 15 31.88 28.56 -5.82
C LEU A 15 31.25 27.19 -6.06
N ALA A 16 31.52 26.24 -5.17
CA ALA A 16 30.76 25.01 -5.09
C ALA A 16 29.40 25.32 -4.45
N ALA A 17 28.37 25.51 -5.27
CA ALA A 17 26.98 25.57 -4.81
C ALA A 17 26.50 24.14 -4.50
N HIS A 18 26.50 23.76 -3.23
CA HIS A 18 25.82 22.55 -2.78
C HIS A 18 24.32 22.80 -2.78
N ALA A 19 23.62 22.36 -3.83
CA ALA A 19 22.17 22.24 -3.78
C ALA A 19 21.81 21.18 -2.74
N GLN A 20 21.43 21.61 -1.53
CA GLN A 20 20.82 20.74 -0.54
C GLN A 20 19.42 20.38 -1.05
N SER A 21 19.28 19.21 -1.69
CA SER A 21 17.96 18.67 -1.98
C SER A 21 17.22 18.48 -0.64
N PRO A 22 15.96 18.94 -0.52
CA PRO A 22 15.17 18.71 0.68
C PRO A 22 15.09 17.21 0.97
N ALA A 23 15.03 16.84 2.25
CA ALA A 23 14.79 15.46 2.63
C ALA A 23 13.46 14.98 2.01
N PRO A 24 13.37 13.71 1.55
CA PRO A 24 12.13 13.18 1.02
C PRO A 24 11.02 13.22 2.07
N ALA A 25 9.80 13.58 1.64
CA ALA A 25 8.64 13.64 2.51
C ALA A 25 8.32 12.26 3.12
N VAL A 26 7.80 12.26 4.34
CA VAL A 26 7.21 11.07 4.98
C VAL A 26 5.70 11.14 4.79
N VAL A 27 5.10 10.04 4.34
CA VAL A 27 3.66 9.93 4.12
C VAL A 27 3.06 9.02 5.17
N ALA A 28 2.12 9.53 5.94
CA ALA A 28 1.21 8.74 6.76
C ALA A 28 0.09 8.21 5.88
N TRP A 29 -0.17 6.92 5.92
CA TRP A 29 -1.22 6.27 5.14
C TRP A 29 -2.02 5.30 6.00
N GLU A 30 -3.29 5.13 5.63
CA GLU A 30 -4.18 4.14 6.20
C GLU A 30 -4.96 3.45 5.08
N ILE A 31 -5.14 2.14 5.22
CA ILE A 31 -5.92 1.31 4.33
C ILE A 31 -6.94 0.54 5.16
N GLN A 32 -8.22 0.76 4.91
CA GLN A 32 -9.30 -0.06 5.44
C GLN A 32 -9.68 -1.11 4.42
N VAL A 33 -9.71 -2.35 4.86
CA VAL A 33 -10.17 -3.47 4.04
C VAL A 33 -11.64 -3.67 4.31
N VAL A 34 -12.46 -3.48 3.29
CA VAL A 34 -13.91 -3.55 3.38
C VAL A 34 -14.40 -4.74 2.58
N ARG A 35 -15.05 -5.69 3.25
CA ARG A 35 -15.73 -6.84 2.63
C ARG A 35 -17.22 -6.69 2.78
N ASP A 36 -17.95 -6.72 1.67
CA ASP A 36 -19.41 -6.60 1.62
C ASP A 36 -19.96 -5.41 2.45
N GLY A 37 -19.23 -4.29 2.45
CA GLY A 37 -19.59 -3.07 3.17
C GLY A 37 -19.11 -2.98 4.63
N GLN A 38 -18.51 -4.03 5.18
CA GLN A 38 -17.96 -4.04 6.53
C GLN A 38 -16.43 -3.94 6.52
N THR A 39 -15.86 -3.03 7.33
CA THR A 39 -14.41 -3.02 7.58
C THR A 39 -14.02 -4.25 8.38
N ILE A 40 -13.12 -5.06 7.81
CA ILE A 40 -12.65 -6.32 8.40
C ILE A 40 -11.18 -6.26 8.82
N ASP A 41 -10.43 -5.24 8.40
CA ASP A 41 -9.02 -5.05 8.74
C ASP A 41 -8.59 -3.61 8.44
N THR A 42 -7.49 -3.18 9.08
CA THR A 42 -6.90 -1.86 8.87
C THR A 42 -5.38 -1.96 8.91
N PHE A 43 -4.73 -1.38 7.90
CA PHE A 43 -3.27 -1.19 7.87
C PHE A 43 -2.97 0.31 7.99
N GLN A 44 -1.92 0.67 8.72
CA GLN A 44 -1.48 2.06 8.82
C GLN A 44 0.02 2.13 9.10
N GLN A 45 0.74 3.00 8.40
CA GLN A 45 2.15 3.29 8.66
C GLN A 45 2.52 4.70 8.17
N ASN A 46 3.73 5.10 8.55
CA ASN A 46 4.47 6.19 7.92
C ASN A 46 5.52 5.61 6.98
N THR A 47 5.60 6.09 5.75
CA THR A 47 6.60 5.64 4.77
C THR A 47 7.18 6.82 4.01
N THR A 48 8.50 6.87 3.91
CA THR A 48 9.21 7.90 3.15
C THR A 48 8.98 7.74 1.65
N VAL A 49 8.76 8.84 0.92
CA VAL A 49 8.64 8.83 -0.55
C VAL A 49 9.86 8.17 -1.18
N GLY A 50 9.60 7.28 -2.14
CA GLY A 50 10.63 6.45 -2.81
C GLY A 50 10.99 5.17 -2.06
N GLN A 51 10.38 4.91 -0.90
CA GLN A 51 10.47 3.61 -0.19
C GLN A 51 9.16 2.85 -0.27
N SER A 52 9.21 1.56 0.00
CA SER A 52 8.02 0.72 0.17
C SER A 52 8.04 0.03 1.54
N ARG A 53 6.86 -0.30 2.04
CA ARG A 53 6.66 -1.10 3.24
C ARG A 53 5.60 -2.15 3.00
N THR A 54 5.90 -3.38 3.40
CA THR A 54 4.95 -4.49 3.40
C THR A 54 4.55 -4.80 4.83
N ASP A 55 3.24 -4.91 5.06
CA ASP A 55 2.67 -5.43 6.29
C ASP A 55 1.82 -6.66 5.97
N THR A 56 1.74 -7.60 6.91
CA THR A 56 0.99 -8.85 6.77
C THR A 56 0.24 -9.16 8.04
N HIS A 57 -1.08 -9.15 7.94
CA HIS A 57 -1.96 -9.58 9.02
C HIS A 57 -2.42 -11.02 8.78
N ARG A 58 -2.49 -11.79 9.87
CA ARG A 58 -3.11 -13.11 9.89
C ARG A 58 -4.40 -13.02 10.67
N TYR A 59 -5.43 -13.69 10.18
CA TYR A 59 -6.76 -13.65 10.77
C TYR A 59 -7.37 -15.05 10.87
N PRO A 60 -8.14 -15.32 11.94
CA PRO A 60 -8.78 -16.61 12.12
C PRO A 60 -9.84 -16.82 11.03
N ALA A 61 -9.93 -18.05 10.57
CA ALA A 61 -10.99 -18.50 9.70
C ALA A 61 -11.46 -19.88 10.15
N ALA A 62 -12.56 -20.35 9.57
CA ALA A 62 -13.17 -21.61 9.95
C ALA A 62 -13.83 -22.23 8.73
N VAL A 63 -13.58 -23.52 8.50
CA VAL A 63 -14.07 -24.17 7.29
C VAL A 63 -14.92 -25.39 7.63
N PRO A 64 -16.13 -25.52 7.08
CA PRO A 64 -16.93 -26.72 7.23
C PRO A 64 -16.30 -27.88 6.44
N VAL A 65 -16.18 -29.04 7.08
CA VAL A 65 -15.65 -30.26 6.46
C VAL A 65 -16.52 -31.47 6.82
N GLY A 66 -16.56 -32.47 5.94
CA GLY A 66 -17.28 -33.71 6.15
C GLY A 66 -18.79 -33.61 5.93
N CYS A 67 -19.47 -34.75 6.07
CA CYS A 67 -20.92 -34.88 5.87
C CYS A 67 -21.56 -35.73 6.98
N GLY A 68 -22.87 -35.56 7.18
CA GLY A 68 -23.64 -36.30 8.17
C GLY A 68 -23.06 -36.16 9.58
N ASN A 69 -22.97 -37.27 10.31
CA ASN A 69 -22.47 -37.28 11.70
C ASN A 69 -20.97 -36.96 11.82
N ALA A 70 -20.23 -36.88 10.71
CA ALA A 70 -18.82 -36.50 10.69
C ALA A 70 -18.58 -35.02 10.34
N ALA A 71 -19.66 -34.27 10.06
CA ALA A 71 -19.60 -32.84 9.75
C ALA A 71 -19.09 -32.05 10.95
N ARG A 72 -18.12 -31.16 10.71
CA ARG A 72 -17.52 -30.31 11.74
C ARG A 72 -16.93 -29.04 11.13
N VAL A 73 -16.72 -28.05 11.98
CA VAL A 73 -16.02 -26.81 11.62
C VAL A 73 -14.57 -26.94 12.09
N VAL A 74 -13.62 -26.77 11.17
CA VAL A 74 -12.19 -26.83 11.47
C VAL A 74 -11.63 -25.41 11.49
N PRO A 75 -11.02 -24.97 12.61
CA PRO A 75 -10.30 -23.71 12.65
C PRO A 75 -9.13 -23.71 11.67
N THR A 76 -8.92 -22.57 11.03
CA THR A 76 -7.83 -22.34 10.09
C THR A 76 -7.37 -20.89 10.21
N GLU A 77 -6.42 -20.49 9.37
CA GLU A 77 -5.86 -19.15 9.36
C GLU A 77 -5.81 -18.65 7.92
N ARG A 78 -6.01 -17.35 7.74
CA ARG A 78 -5.86 -16.64 6.47
C ARG A 78 -4.86 -15.52 6.67
N SER A 79 -4.30 -15.05 5.57
CA SER A 79 -3.37 -13.93 5.58
C SER A 79 -3.77 -12.88 4.56
N ARG A 80 -3.44 -11.65 4.90
CA ARG A 80 -3.54 -10.48 4.05
C ARG A 80 -2.23 -9.72 4.11
N SER A 81 -1.63 -9.48 2.96
CA SER A 81 -0.41 -8.70 2.82
C SER A 81 -0.66 -7.48 1.97
N VAL A 82 -0.16 -6.33 2.41
CA VAL A 82 -0.24 -5.06 1.70
C VAL A 82 1.14 -4.43 1.65
N THR A 83 1.58 -4.11 0.44
CA THR A 83 2.77 -3.31 0.18
C THR A 83 2.35 -1.93 -0.29
N VAL A 84 2.83 -0.89 0.37
CA VAL A 84 2.55 0.51 0.03
C VAL A 84 3.86 1.22 -0.27
N ALA A 85 3.90 1.93 -1.40
CA ALA A 85 5.03 2.73 -1.83
C ALA A 85 4.56 4.15 -2.17
N PRO A 86 4.84 5.17 -1.34
CA PRO A 86 4.60 6.56 -1.72
C PRO A 86 5.55 6.96 -2.85
N LEU A 87 4.98 7.34 -4.00
CA LEU A 87 5.71 7.61 -5.23
C LEU A 87 5.99 9.10 -5.42
N ALA A 88 4.99 9.94 -5.12
CA ALA A 88 5.08 11.38 -5.27
C ALA A 88 4.07 12.09 -4.36
N VAL A 89 4.38 13.33 -4.02
CA VAL A 89 3.49 14.25 -3.30
C VAL A 89 3.29 15.46 -4.19
N ASP A 90 2.04 15.81 -4.47
CA ASP A 90 1.66 17.09 -5.04
C ASP A 90 1.10 17.98 -3.92
N ALA A 91 1.94 18.91 -3.45
CA ALA A 91 1.57 19.83 -2.39
C ALA A 91 0.51 20.85 -2.82
N ASN A 92 0.43 21.19 -4.12
CA ASN A 92 -0.54 22.17 -4.62
C ASN A 92 -1.94 21.54 -4.72
N ALA A 93 -2.00 20.27 -5.16
CA ALA A 93 -3.24 19.51 -5.25
C ALA A 93 -3.63 18.82 -3.93
N ASN A 94 -2.75 18.83 -2.92
CA ASN A 94 -2.90 18.08 -1.67
C ASN A 94 -3.17 16.58 -1.92
N THR A 95 -2.44 15.99 -2.85
CA THR A 95 -2.57 14.57 -3.23
C THR A 95 -1.26 13.83 -3.07
N VAL A 96 -1.36 12.55 -2.70
CA VAL A 96 -0.23 11.62 -2.70
C VAL A 96 -0.49 10.55 -3.75
N SER A 97 0.53 10.21 -4.55
CA SER A 97 0.47 9.04 -5.44
C SER A 97 1.08 7.82 -4.73
N LEU A 98 0.31 6.74 -4.62
CA LEU A 98 0.72 5.50 -3.95
C LEU A 98 0.78 4.33 -4.94
N GLY A 99 1.91 3.63 -4.98
CA GLY A 99 1.98 2.27 -5.48
C GLY A 99 1.43 1.31 -4.42
N LEU A 100 0.55 0.41 -4.82
CA LEU A 100 -0.06 -0.60 -3.95
C LEU A 100 0.08 -1.98 -4.57
N ASP A 101 0.53 -2.95 -3.78
CA ASP A 101 0.51 -4.37 -4.14
C ASP A 101 -0.11 -5.16 -3.00
N VAL A 102 -1.04 -6.05 -3.31
CA VAL A 102 -1.79 -6.78 -2.29
C VAL A 102 -1.86 -8.26 -2.62
N GLN A 103 -1.77 -9.08 -1.58
CA GLN A 103 -1.99 -10.53 -1.64
C GLN A 103 -2.99 -10.90 -0.56
N GLU A 104 -4.06 -11.58 -0.94
CA GLU A 104 -5.19 -11.88 -0.08
C GLU A 104 -5.61 -13.34 -0.27
N THR A 105 -5.80 -14.06 0.84
CA THR A 105 -6.52 -15.34 0.83
C THR A 105 -7.90 -15.15 1.42
N LEU A 106 -8.93 -15.39 0.63
CA LEU A 106 -10.31 -15.01 0.93
C LEU A 106 -11.22 -16.24 0.88
N ASP A 107 -11.97 -16.50 1.95
CA ASP A 107 -13.01 -17.52 1.91
C ASP A 107 -14.19 -17.04 1.07
N ASP A 108 -14.62 -17.87 0.12
CA ASP A 108 -15.74 -17.60 -0.78
C ASP A 108 -16.81 -18.68 -0.57
N GLU A 109 -17.91 -18.31 0.07
CA GLU A 109 -18.99 -19.25 0.37
C GLU A 109 -19.74 -19.69 -0.88
N ASN A 110 -19.67 -18.90 -1.96
CA ASN A 110 -20.30 -19.17 -3.25
C ASN A 110 -19.37 -19.93 -4.20
N ALA A 111 -18.14 -20.26 -3.78
CA ALA A 111 -17.24 -21.05 -4.59
C ALA A 111 -17.84 -22.42 -4.91
N THR A 112 -17.85 -22.77 -6.21
CA THR A 112 -18.36 -24.06 -6.69
C THR A 112 -17.55 -25.20 -6.08
N ARG A 113 -18.26 -26.15 -5.46
CA ARG A 113 -17.68 -27.37 -4.89
C ARG A 113 -17.94 -28.57 -5.78
N GLY A 114 -16.89 -29.37 -6.02
CA GLY A 114 -17.00 -30.65 -6.70
C GLY A 114 -17.59 -31.76 -5.82
N ASP A 115 -17.34 -31.68 -4.51
CA ASP A 115 -17.88 -32.59 -3.48
C ASP A 115 -18.40 -31.74 -2.30
N PRO A 116 -19.67 -31.87 -1.89
CA PRO A 116 -20.24 -31.10 -0.78
C PRO A 116 -19.60 -31.41 0.58
N CYS A 117 -18.92 -32.56 0.73
CA CYS A 117 -18.23 -32.97 1.94
C CYS A 117 -16.81 -32.40 2.06
N VAL A 118 -16.29 -31.81 0.97
CA VAL A 118 -14.98 -31.17 0.92
C VAL A 118 -15.15 -29.66 1.02
N PRO A 119 -14.35 -28.98 1.86
CA PRO A 119 -14.38 -27.53 1.94
C PRO A 119 -14.08 -26.88 0.59
N ALA A 120 -14.73 -25.76 0.30
CA ALA A 120 -14.37 -24.94 -0.84
C ALA A 120 -12.92 -24.45 -0.68
N SER A 121 -12.17 -24.41 -1.77
CA SER A 121 -10.84 -23.80 -1.74
C SER A 121 -10.99 -22.28 -1.61
N PRO A 122 -10.21 -21.62 -0.74
CA PRO A 122 -10.23 -20.18 -0.64
C PRO A 122 -9.71 -19.55 -1.93
N ARG A 123 -10.21 -18.37 -2.26
CA ARG A 123 -9.75 -17.58 -3.39
C ARG A 123 -8.44 -16.88 -3.04
N GLN A 124 -7.46 -17.00 -3.91
CA GLN A 124 -6.24 -16.19 -3.86
C GLN A 124 -6.44 -14.96 -4.74
N ILE A 125 -6.16 -13.78 -4.22
CA ILE A 125 -6.23 -12.51 -4.95
C ILE A 125 -4.84 -11.88 -4.89
N VAL A 126 -4.34 -11.51 -6.07
CA VAL A 126 -3.14 -10.70 -6.24
C VAL A 126 -3.54 -9.50 -7.09
N ALA A 127 -3.38 -8.30 -6.56
CA ALA A 127 -3.75 -7.08 -7.26
C ALA A 127 -2.71 -5.98 -7.04
N SER A 128 -2.55 -5.11 -8.03
CA SER A 128 -1.61 -4.00 -7.98
C SER A 128 -2.25 -2.74 -8.53
N HIS A 129 -1.94 -1.59 -7.92
CA HIS A 129 -2.26 -0.28 -8.45
C HIS A 129 -0.97 0.56 -8.52
N PRO A 130 -0.49 0.94 -9.72
CA PRO A 130 0.87 1.48 -9.88
C PRO A 130 1.03 2.96 -9.46
N GLY A 131 -0.05 3.64 -9.09
CA GLY A 131 -0.03 5.06 -8.70
C GLY A 131 -1.41 5.60 -8.39
N LEU A 132 -2.03 5.09 -7.32
CA LEU A 132 -3.34 5.55 -6.84
C LEU A 132 -3.18 6.96 -6.30
N SER A 133 -3.86 7.92 -6.92
CA SER A 133 -3.91 9.29 -6.40
C SER A 133 -4.90 9.34 -5.25
N VAL A 134 -4.42 9.64 -4.05
CA VAL A 134 -5.23 9.76 -2.83
C VAL A 134 -5.20 11.21 -2.34
N GLY A 135 -6.39 11.74 -2.03
CA GLY A 135 -6.57 13.13 -1.63
C GLY A 135 -6.64 13.31 -0.12
N GLY A 136 -5.52 13.67 0.50
CA GLY A 136 -5.44 14.03 1.92
C GLY A 136 -6.22 13.10 2.87
N GLU A 137 -7.10 13.70 3.70
CA GLU A 137 -7.90 12.99 4.71
C GLU A 137 -9.09 12.20 4.15
N ALA A 138 -9.44 12.38 2.87
CA ALA A 138 -10.57 11.71 2.26
C ALA A 138 -10.22 10.28 1.84
N TRP A 139 -11.19 9.38 1.95
CA TRP A 139 -11.06 8.01 1.49
C TRP A 139 -11.17 7.94 -0.03
N THR A 140 -10.24 7.21 -0.63
CA THR A 140 -10.25 6.80 -2.04
C THR A 140 -10.46 5.30 -2.11
N ASP A 141 -11.51 4.87 -2.80
CA ASP A 141 -11.85 3.45 -2.88
C ASP A 141 -11.12 2.80 -4.07
N TRP A 142 -10.47 1.66 -3.81
CA TRP A 142 -9.89 0.79 -4.82
C TRP A 142 -10.56 -0.58 -4.73
N THR A 143 -11.42 -0.90 -5.70
CA THR A 143 -12.12 -2.19 -5.74
C THR A 143 -11.22 -3.29 -6.29
N LEU A 144 -11.02 -4.35 -5.51
CA LEU A 144 -10.24 -5.54 -5.89
C LEU A 144 -11.14 -6.64 -6.44
N VAL A 145 -12.33 -6.79 -5.86
CA VAL A 145 -13.34 -7.77 -6.30
C VAL A 145 -14.69 -7.08 -6.32
N GLU A 146 -15.25 -6.93 -7.52
CA GLU A 146 -16.57 -6.32 -7.73
C GLU A 146 -17.71 -7.26 -7.28
N GLN A 147 -17.51 -8.57 -7.41
CA GLN A 147 -18.55 -9.58 -7.20
C GLN A 147 -18.47 -10.15 -5.79
N HIS A 148 -19.49 -10.85 -5.31
CA HIS A 148 -19.44 -11.44 -3.97
C HIS A 148 -18.30 -12.48 -3.81
N PRO A 149 -17.54 -12.45 -2.70
CA PRO A 149 -17.53 -11.37 -1.70
C PRO A 149 -16.90 -10.09 -2.27
N HIS A 150 -17.65 -8.98 -2.18
CA HIS A 150 -17.22 -7.68 -2.71
C HIS A 150 -16.10 -7.14 -1.83
N LEU A 151 -14.95 -6.82 -2.41
CA LEU A 151 -13.76 -6.42 -1.68
C LEU A 151 -13.22 -5.07 -2.18
N VAL A 152 -13.21 -4.10 -1.29
CA VAL A 152 -12.71 -2.74 -1.52
C VAL A 152 -11.64 -2.40 -0.52
N TYR A 153 -10.53 -1.84 -1.00
CA TYR A 153 -9.51 -1.24 -0.16
C TYR A 153 -9.73 0.26 -0.20
N ARG A 154 -10.14 0.84 0.92
CA ARG A 154 -10.31 2.29 1.07
C ARG A 154 -8.99 2.85 1.57
N VAL A 155 -8.42 3.78 0.83
CA VAL A 155 -7.08 4.30 1.06
C VAL A 155 -7.15 5.79 1.33
N ARG A 156 -6.42 6.25 2.34
CA ARG A 156 -6.16 7.68 2.57
C ARG A 156 -4.70 7.88 2.90
N ALA A 157 -4.15 9.03 2.55
CA ALA A 157 -2.79 9.37 2.93
C ALA A 157 -2.55 10.87 2.91
N HIS A 158 -1.63 11.31 3.77
CA HIS A 158 -1.18 12.69 3.85
C HIS A 158 0.31 12.74 4.19
N VAL A 159 0.95 13.87 3.90
CA VAL A 159 2.32 14.11 4.37
C VAL A 159 2.30 14.21 5.89
N ALA A 160 3.06 13.36 6.58
CA ALA A 160 3.20 13.40 8.02
C ALA A 160 3.77 14.76 8.44
N LYS A 161 3.23 15.33 9.51
CA LYS A 161 3.80 16.54 10.12
C LYS A 161 4.99 16.13 10.97
N ASP A 162 6.07 16.89 10.86
CA ASP A 162 7.24 16.79 11.76
C ASP A 162 6.87 17.16 13.21
#